data_AF-A0A351FRJ9-F1
#
_entry.id   AF-A0A351FRJ9-F1
#
_cell.length_a   1.000
_cell.length_b   1.000
_cell.length_c   1.000
_cell.angle_alpha   90.00
_cell.angle_beta   90.00
_cell.angle_gamma   90.00
#
_symmetry.space_group_name_H-M   'P 1'
#
loop_
_entity.id
_entity.type
_entity.pdbx_description
1 polymer ?
#
loop_
_entity_poly.entity_id
_entity_poly.type
_entity_poly.pdbx_seq_one_letter_code
_entity_poly.pdbx_strand_id
1 'polypeptide(L)'
;MLNLSFRVSSYCGLVLAFTCLAFPKDLTAQSPPATFVVVTDVCDGEWVKRIGRQVVRVEVLFPPKDGEIDGNYQTCNARVRKLLDFDVLLVREAMSSPRQLIWRERMTAANPRGKVHSITQSRDSLTAAHDREMQSAIDVHGALVSVLPKQQAVLNANLILELHRLRVLHLTELATHN
;
A
#
# COMPACT_ATOMS: atom_id res chain seq x y z
N MET A 1 47.30 30.82 -57.92
CA MET A 1 47.87 29.77 -57.04
C MET A 1 47.92 30.32 -55.62
N LEU A 2 47.53 29.50 -54.62
CA LEU A 2 47.41 29.79 -53.17
C LEU A 2 46.21 30.70 -52.82
N ASN A 3 45.03 30.25 -52.36
CA ASN A 3 44.57 29.16 -51.50
C ASN A 3 44.50 29.52 -50.00
N LEU A 4 43.31 29.28 -49.43
CA LEU A 4 42.89 29.19 -48.01
C LEU A 4 42.82 30.51 -47.20
N SER A 5 41.61 31.06 -46.96
CA SER A 5 40.57 30.66 -45.99
C SER A 5 40.88 31.08 -44.55
N PHE A 6 40.13 32.06 -44.02
CA PHE A 6 39.82 32.13 -42.60
C PHE A 6 38.36 32.56 -42.37
N ARG A 7 37.77 31.91 -41.37
CA ARG A 7 36.34 31.74 -41.10
C ARG A 7 35.67 33.02 -40.62
N VAL A 8 34.43 33.20 -41.08
CA VAL A 8 33.46 34.17 -40.56
C VAL A 8 32.88 33.65 -39.24
N SER A 9 32.78 34.60 -38.31
CA SER A 9 32.20 34.55 -36.98
C SER A 9 30.73 34.11 -36.98
N SER A 10 30.33 33.28 -36.00
CA SER A 10 28.95 33.34 -35.48
C SER A 10 28.92 32.96 -34.00
N TYR A 11 28.24 33.81 -33.25
CA TYR A 11 28.31 33.99 -31.82
C TYR A 11 27.72 32.81 -31.02
N CYS A 12 28.55 32.13 -30.23
CA CYS A 12 28.10 31.30 -29.11
C CYS A 12 28.02 32.18 -27.86
N GLY A 13 26.92 32.93 -27.74
CA GLY A 13 26.52 33.58 -26.51
C GLY A 13 25.42 32.77 -25.84
N LEU A 14 25.78 31.87 -24.92
CA LEU A 14 24.83 31.33 -23.96
C LEU A 14 25.50 31.26 -22.59
N VAL A 15 25.26 32.34 -21.83
CA VAL A 15 25.69 32.53 -20.46
C VAL A 15 25.00 31.46 -19.61
N LEU A 16 25.76 30.43 -19.20
CA LEU A 16 25.37 29.49 -18.16
C LEU A 16 25.49 30.18 -16.79
N ALA A 17 24.50 31.00 -16.45
CA ALA A 17 24.24 31.38 -15.08
C ALA A 17 23.33 30.33 -14.44
N PHE A 18 23.88 29.16 -14.10
CA PHE A 18 23.22 28.29 -13.12
C PHE A 18 23.54 28.82 -11.73
N THR A 19 22.63 29.66 -11.26
CA THR A 19 22.49 30.02 -9.87
C THR A 19 22.57 28.77 -9.01
N CYS A 20 23.57 28.74 -8.11
CA CYS A 20 23.59 27.85 -6.97
C CYS A 20 22.28 28.05 -6.20
N LEU A 21 21.32 27.14 -6.42
CA LEU A 21 20.13 27.04 -5.61
C LEU A 21 20.60 26.81 -4.18
N ALA A 22 20.40 27.83 -3.34
CA ALA A 22 20.50 27.74 -1.92
C ALA A 22 19.63 26.57 -1.46
N PHE A 23 20.26 25.48 -1.03
CA PHE A 23 19.58 24.45 -0.26
C PHE A 23 19.13 25.12 1.04
N PRO A 24 17.82 25.20 1.33
CA PRO A 24 17.40 25.56 2.67
C PRO A 24 17.90 24.46 3.61
N LYS A 25 18.91 24.79 4.40
CA LYS A 25 19.12 24.17 5.71
C LYS A 25 17.86 24.47 6.53
N ASP A 26 17.37 23.47 7.26
CA ASP A 26 16.21 23.52 8.15
C ASP A 26 14.85 23.22 7.52
N LEU A 27 14.70 21.98 7.03
CA LEU A 27 13.42 21.28 7.05
C LEU A 27 13.67 19.85 7.54
N THR A 28 13.71 19.66 8.85
CA THR A 28 13.22 18.41 9.46
C THR A 28 11.72 18.35 9.21
N ALA A 29 11.33 18.15 7.96
CA ALA A 29 9.97 17.79 7.59
C ALA A 29 9.71 16.43 8.23
N GLN A 30 9.19 16.45 9.46
CA GLN A 30 8.65 15.25 10.08
C GLN A 30 7.63 14.69 9.09
N SER A 31 7.96 13.55 8.50
CA SER A 31 7.04 12.84 7.62
C SER A 31 5.71 12.71 8.37
N PRO A 32 4.57 13.01 7.74
CA PRO A 32 3.29 12.89 8.41
C PRO A 32 3.14 11.48 9.02
N PRO A 33 2.52 11.37 10.21
CA PRO A 33 2.38 10.08 10.87
C PRO A 33 1.65 9.10 9.94
N ALA A 34 2.15 7.87 9.90
CA ALA A 34 1.57 6.81 9.07
C ALA A 34 0.13 6.53 9.50
N THR A 35 -0.77 6.37 8.53
CA THR A 35 -2.17 6.03 8.80
C THR A 35 -2.26 4.66 9.46
N PHE A 36 -2.94 4.57 10.59
CA PHE A 36 -3.14 3.32 11.28
C PHE A 36 -4.30 2.52 10.66
N VAL A 37 -3.96 1.46 9.93
CA VAL A 37 -4.89 0.57 9.25
C VAL A 37 -5.01 -0.75 10.02
N VAL A 38 -6.24 -1.11 10.37
CA VAL A 38 -6.58 -2.46 10.87
C VAL A 38 -7.21 -3.25 9.74
N VAL A 39 -6.79 -4.49 9.55
CA VAL A 39 -7.38 -5.42 8.58
C VAL A 39 -8.01 -6.62 9.29
N THR A 40 -9.01 -7.24 8.67
CA THR A 40 -9.66 -8.44 9.23
C THR A 40 -9.04 -9.76 8.75
N ASP A 41 -8.32 -9.71 7.63
CA ASP A 41 -7.69 -10.86 6.98
C ASP A 41 -6.16 -10.68 6.94
N VAL A 42 -5.43 -11.79 7.10
CA VAL A 42 -3.96 -11.78 7.16
C VAL A 42 -3.34 -11.50 5.79
N CYS A 43 -3.89 -12.10 4.73
CA CYS A 43 -3.42 -11.91 3.36
C CYS A 43 -3.61 -10.45 2.96
N ASP A 44 -4.76 -9.86 3.29
CA ASP A 44 -5.00 -8.43 3.09
C ASP A 44 -3.98 -7.59 3.88
N GLY A 45 -3.64 -7.99 5.10
CA GLY A 45 -2.61 -7.32 5.91
C GLY A 45 -1.24 -7.27 5.22
N GLU A 46 -0.83 -8.36 4.59
CA GLU A 46 0.44 -8.41 3.85
C GLU A 46 0.41 -7.52 2.60
N TRP A 47 -0.70 -7.50 1.86
CA TRP A 47 -0.86 -6.59 0.73
C TRP A 47 -0.84 -5.13 1.16
N VAL A 48 -1.56 -4.78 2.22
CA VAL A 48 -1.59 -3.40 2.76
C VAL A 48 -0.20 -2.97 3.18
N LYS A 49 0.59 -3.83 3.83
CA LYS A 49 1.99 -3.53 4.20
C LYS A 49 2.86 -3.28 2.96
N ARG A 50 2.77 -4.15 1.94
CA ARG A 50 3.59 -4.06 0.72
C ARG A 50 3.27 -2.82 -0.11
N ILE A 51 1.98 -2.50 -0.25
CA ILE A 51 1.49 -1.38 -1.06
C ILE A 51 1.58 -0.06 -0.29
N GLY A 52 1.22 -0.05 0.99
CA GLY A 52 1.23 1.16 1.80
C GLY A 52 2.61 1.53 2.35
N ARG A 53 3.51 0.57 2.61
CA ARG A 53 4.87 0.82 3.11
C ARG A 53 4.88 1.87 4.25
N GLN A 54 5.69 2.92 4.14
CA GLN A 54 5.79 3.97 5.16
C GLN A 54 4.54 4.84 5.33
N VAL A 55 3.56 4.79 4.42
CA VAL A 55 2.33 5.61 4.54
C VAL A 55 1.28 4.99 5.44
N VAL A 56 1.42 3.70 5.78
CA VAL A 56 0.50 2.97 6.65
C VAL A 56 1.23 2.21 7.75
N ARG A 57 0.63 2.17 8.94
CA ARG A 57 0.92 1.18 9.98
C ARG A 57 -0.19 0.14 9.93
N VAL A 58 0.14 -1.15 9.84
CA VAL A 58 -0.87 -2.20 9.64
C VAL A 58 -0.91 -3.16 10.81
N GLU A 59 -2.11 -3.44 11.32
CA GLU A 59 -2.36 -4.49 12.30
C GLU A 59 -3.49 -5.42 11.83
N VAL A 60 -3.32 -6.72 12.03
CA VAL A 60 -4.40 -7.69 11.77
C VAL A 60 -5.28 -7.80 13.01
N LEU A 61 -6.60 -7.72 12.85
CA LEU A 61 -7.55 -7.75 13.96
C LEU A 61 -7.35 -8.99 14.84
N PHE A 62 -7.36 -10.17 14.23
CA PHE A 62 -7.04 -11.43 14.91
C PHE A 62 -5.99 -12.20 14.12
N PRO A 63 -4.69 -12.03 14.43
CA PRO A 63 -3.65 -12.84 13.80
C PRO A 63 -3.82 -14.30 14.24
N PRO A 64 -3.63 -15.27 13.34
CA PRO A 64 -3.62 -16.68 13.70
C PRO A 64 -2.47 -16.96 14.67
N LYS A 65 -2.76 -17.70 15.73
CA LYS A 65 -1.75 -18.31 16.62
C LYS A 65 -1.76 -19.80 16.32
N ASP A 66 -0.61 -20.36 15.99
CA ASP A 66 -0.45 -21.79 15.67
C ASP A 66 -1.41 -22.28 14.57
N GLY A 67 -1.74 -21.41 13.61
CA GLY A 67 -2.65 -21.71 12.50
C GLY A 67 -4.13 -21.44 12.78
N GLU A 68 -4.51 -21.11 14.02
CA GLU A 68 -5.91 -20.88 14.41
C GLU A 68 -6.16 -19.49 15.01
N ILE A 69 -7.37 -18.97 14.78
CA ILE A 69 -7.80 -17.71 15.39
C ILE A 69 -8.33 -17.98 16.79
N ASP A 70 -7.55 -17.67 17.83
CA ASP A 70 -7.91 -17.84 19.26
C ASP A 70 -9.34 -17.38 19.54
N GLY A 71 -10.25 -18.34 19.77
CA GLY A 71 -11.68 -18.16 20.03
C GLY A 71 -12.03 -17.44 21.33
N ASN A 72 -11.07 -17.26 22.23
CA ASN A 72 -11.33 -16.75 23.56
C ASN A 72 -11.78 -15.28 23.52
N TYR A 73 -12.99 -15.03 24.03
CA TYR A 73 -13.59 -13.71 24.13
C TYR A 73 -12.68 -12.69 24.84
N GLN A 74 -12.03 -13.08 25.94
CA GLN A 74 -11.16 -12.18 26.70
C GLN A 74 -9.94 -11.75 25.87
N THR A 75 -9.32 -12.70 25.15
CA THR A 75 -8.20 -12.39 24.23
C THR A 75 -8.66 -11.44 23.12
N CYS A 76 -9.80 -11.73 22.47
CA CYS A 76 -10.33 -10.88 21.42
C CYS A 76 -10.67 -9.46 21.91
N ASN A 77 -11.30 -9.36 23.08
CA ASN A 77 -11.64 -8.08 23.68
C ASN A 77 -10.39 -7.26 24.02
N ALA A 78 -9.36 -7.91 24.59
CA ALA A 78 -8.09 -7.26 24.88
C ALA A 78 -7.39 -6.79 23.59
N ARG A 79 -7.44 -7.59 22.52
CA ARG A 79 -6.90 -7.22 21.21
C ARG A 79 -7.64 -6.02 20.62
N VAL A 80 -8.96 -6.04 20.60
CA VAL A 80 -9.79 -4.92 20.12
C VAL A 80 -9.47 -3.62 20.87
N ARG A 81 -9.34 -3.67 22.20
CA ARG A 81 -8.95 -2.49 23.01
C ARG A 81 -7.61 -1.88 22.60
N LYS A 82 -6.64 -2.70 22.19
CA LYS A 82 -5.32 -2.25 21.73
C LYS A 82 -5.34 -1.59 20.35
N LEU A 83 -6.41 -1.79 19.59
CA LEU A 83 -6.53 -1.33 18.21
C LEU A 83 -7.54 -0.18 18.07
N LEU A 84 -8.06 0.38 19.18
CA LEU A 84 -9.14 1.38 19.14
C LEU A 84 -8.73 2.73 18.55
N ASP A 85 -7.43 3.03 18.44
CA ASP A 85 -6.89 4.25 17.84
C ASP A 85 -6.75 4.16 16.32
N PHE A 86 -7.38 3.17 15.66
CA PHE A 86 -7.31 3.01 14.21
C PHE A 86 -7.89 4.21 13.44
N ASP A 87 -7.24 4.54 12.32
CA ASP A 87 -7.76 5.52 11.36
C ASP A 87 -8.71 4.85 10.36
N VAL A 88 -8.33 3.65 9.88
CA VAL A 88 -9.08 2.88 8.88
C VAL A 88 -9.17 1.40 9.27
N LEU A 89 -10.36 0.82 9.18
CA LEU A 89 -10.64 -0.60 9.28
C LEU A 89 -11.02 -1.13 7.89
N LEU A 90 -10.16 -1.96 7.30
CA LEU A 90 -10.40 -2.61 6.02
C LEU A 90 -11.04 -4.00 6.23
N VAL A 91 -12.15 -4.23 5.53
CA VAL A 91 -12.93 -5.47 5.64
C VAL A 91 -13.22 -6.06 4.26
N ARG A 92 -13.03 -7.36 4.09
CA ARG A 92 -13.40 -8.04 2.85
C ARG A 92 -14.86 -8.46 2.92
N GLU A 93 -15.68 -7.98 1.99
CA GLU A 93 -17.13 -8.15 2.01
C GLU A 93 -17.57 -9.62 1.98
N ALA A 94 -16.86 -10.44 1.20
CA ALA A 94 -17.16 -11.85 1.00
C ALA A 94 -16.80 -12.75 2.19
N MET A 95 -16.08 -12.25 3.20
CA MET A 95 -15.45 -13.09 4.23
C MET A 95 -15.96 -12.86 5.66
N SER A 96 -17.02 -12.08 5.88
CA SER A 96 -17.48 -11.78 7.23
C SER A 96 -18.11 -13.01 7.91
N SER A 97 -17.36 -13.66 8.79
CA SER A 97 -17.93 -14.59 9.76
C SER A 97 -18.76 -13.82 10.81
N PRO A 98 -19.78 -14.43 11.44
CA PRO A 98 -20.56 -13.77 12.50
C PRO A 98 -19.69 -13.20 13.62
N ARG A 99 -18.59 -13.91 13.91
CA ARG A 99 -17.60 -13.48 14.89
C ARG A 99 -16.86 -12.20 14.48
N GLN A 100 -16.37 -12.13 13.25
CA GLN A 100 -15.72 -10.91 12.75
C GLN A 100 -16.70 -9.74 12.72
N LEU A 101 -17.97 -10.00 12.38
CA LEU A 101 -19.03 -9.00 12.36
C LEU A 101 -19.27 -8.38 13.75
N ILE A 102 -19.41 -9.20 14.80
CA ILE A 102 -19.56 -8.73 16.19
C ILE A 102 -18.38 -7.84 16.61
N TRP A 103 -17.14 -8.26 16.30
CA TRP A 103 -15.97 -7.48 16.71
C TRP A 103 -15.78 -6.21 15.89
N ARG A 104 -16.12 -6.24 14.60
CA ARG A 104 -16.18 -5.05 13.75
C ARG A 104 -17.14 -4.02 14.33
N GLU A 105 -18.38 -4.42 14.62
CA GLU A 105 -19.40 -3.52 15.18
C GLU A 105 -18.96 -2.92 16.52
N ARG A 106 -18.34 -3.73 17.39
CA ARG A 106 -17.81 -3.26 18.67
C ARG A 106 -16.66 -2.27 18.49
N MET A 107 -15.74 -2.54 17.56
CA MET A 107 -14.64 -1.62 17.24
C MET A 107 -15.16 -0.28 16.72
N THR A 108 -16.14 -0.30 15.82
CA THR A 108 -16.69 0.92 15.22
C THR A 108 -17.53 1.72 16.20
N ALA A 109 -18.25 1.05 17.10
CA ALA A 109 -18.96 1.71 18.18
C ALA A 109 -18.00 2.37 19.19
N ALA A 110 -16.87 1.72 19.47
CA ALA A 110 -15.86 2.23 20.42
C ALA A 110 -14.93 3.31 19.82
N ASN A 111 -14.77 3.34 18.49
CA ASN A 111 -14.01 4.36 17.77
C ASN A 111 -14.85 4.98 16.64
N PRO A 112 -15.71 5.97 16.95
CA PRO A 112 -16.56 6.63 15.96
C PRO A 112 -15.79 7.52 14.97
N ARG A 113 -14.50 7.77 15.22
CA ARG A 113 -13.62 8.54 14.32
C ARG A 113 -12.96 7.66 13.25
N GLY A 114 -12.79 6.38 13.55
CA GLY A 114 -12.24 5.40 12.62
C GLY A 114 -13.19 5.16 11.44
N LYS A 115 -12.63 5.04 10.24
CA LYS A 115 -13.40 4.78 9.02
C LYS A 115 -13.43 3.29 8.72
N VAL A 116 -14.57 2.76 8.33
CA VAL A 116 -14.66 1.39 7.80
C VAL A 116 -14.70 1.46 6.29
N HIS A 117 -13.89 0.64 5.63
CA HIS A 117 -13.89 0.55 4.18
C HIS A 117 -13.89 -0.92 3.73
N SER A 118 -14.72 -1.22 2.73
CA SER A 118 -14.81 -2.57 2.17
C SER A 118 -13.76 -2.75 1.08
N ILE A 119 -13.07 -3.88 1.08
CA ILE A 119 -12.27 -4.34 -0.05
C ILE A 119 -13.22 -5.12 -0.95
N THR A 120 -13.64 -4.48 -2.05
CA THR A 120 -14.47 -5.11 -3.07
C THR A 120 -13.63 -6.11 -3.85
N GLN A 121 -14.01 -7.39 -3.79
CA GLN A 121 -13.34 -8.42 -4.58
C GLN A 121 -13.92 -8.45 -5.99
N SER A 122 -13.05 -8.39 -7.00
CA SER A 122 -13.49 -8.60 -8.38
C SER A 122 -14.09 -10.01 -8.55
N ARG A 123 -15.23 -10.12 -9.22
CA ARG A 123 -15.97 -11.38 -9.39
C ARG A 123 -15.28 -12.37 -10.35
N ASP A 124 -14.31 -11.92 -11.14
CA ASP A 124 -13.63 -12.72 -12.17
C ASP A 124 -12.59 -13.72 -11.61
N SER A 125 -12.78 -14.18 -10.37
CA SER A 125 -11.88 -15.05 -9.58
C SER A 125 -11.67 -16.49 -10.11
N LEU A 126 -12.15 -16.82 -11.31
CA LEU A 126 -11.95 -18.12 -11.97
C LEU A 126 -10.57 -18.26 -12.62
N THR A 127 -9.71 -17.25 -12.48
CA THR A 127 -8.35 -17.23 -13.05
C THR A 127 -7.33 -18.03 -12.22
N ALA A 128 -6.15 -18.25 -12.82
CA ALA A 128 -5.05 -19.00 -12.21
C ALA A 128 -4.61 -18.38 -10.87
N ALA A 129 -3.94 -19.16 -10.01
CA ALA A 129 -3.52 -18.68 -8.69
C ALA A 129 -2.72 -17.36 -8.74
N HIS A 130 -1.85 -17.21 -9.75
CA HIS A 130 -1.09 -15.98 -10.00
C HIS A 130 -1.98 -14.75 -10.23
N ASP A 131 -3.03 -14.90 -11.05
CA ASP A 131 -3.96 -13.81 -11.36
C ASP A 131 -4.76 -13.37 -10.13
N ARG A 132 -5.06 -14.32 -9.22
CA ARG A 132 -5.75 -14.02 -7.96
C ARG A 132 -4.89 -13.18 -7.02
N GLU A 133 -3.59 -13.45 -6.94
CA GLU A 133 -2.67 -12.64 -6.14
C GLU A 133 -2.54 -11.22 -6.69
N MET A 134 -2.38 -11.08 -8.00
CA MET A 134 -2.33 -9.77 -8.66
C MET A 134 -3.63 -8.99 -8.45
N GLN A 135 -4.78 -9.64 -8.61
CA GLN A 135 -6.08 -9.00 -8.38
C GLN A 135 -6.25 -8.59 -6.92
N SER A 136 -5.83 -9.42 -5.96
CA SER A 136 -5.89 -9.07 -4.53
C SER A 136 -5.06 -7.82 -4.21
N ALA A 137 -3.86 -7.70 -4.81
CA ALA A 137 -3.04 -6.50 -4.67
C ALA A 137 -3.73 -5.25 -5.26
N ILE A 138 -4.41 -5.39 -6.41
CA ILE A 138 -5.17 -4.30 -7.05
C ILE A 138 -6.38 -3.90 -6.19
N ASP A 139 -7.14 -4.86 -5.67
CA ASP A 139 -8.32 -4.59 -4.84
C ASP A 139 -7.92 -3.83 -3.55
N VAL A 140 -6.84 -4.27 -2.90
CA VAL A 140 -6.28 -3.59 -1.72
C VAL A 140 -5.75 -2.20 -2.05
N HIS A 141 -5.09 -2.03 -3.19
CA HIS A 141 -4.66 -0.70 -3.65
C HIS A 141 -5.84 0.25 -3.87
N GLY A 142 -6.90 -0.21 -4.54
CA GLY A 142 -8.11 0.57 -4.75
C GLY A 142 -8.74 1.03 -3.43
N ALA A 143 -8.81 0.13 -2.44
CA ALA A 143 -9.25 0.45 -1.09
C ALA A 143 -8.35 1.48 -0.40
N LEU A 144 -7.02 1.38 -0.53
CA LEU A 144 -6.09 2.34 0.07
C LEU A 144 -6.17 3.72 -0.59
N VAL A 145 -6.28 3.79 -1.92
CA VAL A 145 -6.41 5.08 -2.63
C VAL A 145 -7.72 5.78 -2.28
N SER A 146 -8.81 5.05 -2.08
CA SER A 146 -10.10 5.63 -1.71
C SER A 146 -10.05 6.30 -0.33
N VAL A 147 -9.32 5.71 0.63
CA VAL A 147 -9.20 6.26 1.99
C VAL A 147 -8.04 7.25 2.14
N LEU A 148 -7.00 7.15 1.31
CA LEU A 148 -5.78 7.97 1.34
C LEU A 148 -5.50 8.64 -0.02
N PRO A 149 -6.42 9.46 -0.55
CA PRO A 149 -6.27 10.05 -1.89
C PRO A 149 -5.02 10.94 -2.01
N LYS A 150 -4.61 11.60 -0.92
CA LYS A 150 -3.38 12.42 -0.89
C LYS A 150 -2.09 11.61 -1.10
N GLN A 151 -2.12 10.30 -0.87
CA GLN A 151 -0.98 9.40 -1.03
C GLN A 151 -1.05 8.57 -2.32
N GLN A 152 -2.02 8.85 -3.20
CA GLN A 152 -2.27 8.05 -4.41
C GLN A 152 -1.02 7.85 -5.27
N ALA A 153 -0.21 8.89 -5.48
CA ALA A 153 1.01 8.78 -6.29
C ALA A 153 2.00 7.75 -5.71
N VAL A 154 2.19 7.75 -4.38
CA VAL A 154 3.08 6.81 -3.68
C VAL A 154 2.49 5.39 -3.72
N LEU A 155 1.19 5.26 -3.45
CA LEU A 155 0.49 3.97 -3.50
C LEU A 155 0.53 3.33 -4.91
N ASN A 156 0.34 4.14 -5.96
CA ASN A 156 0.46 3.69 -7.35
C ASN A 156 1.87 3.17 -7.67
N ALA A 157 2.92 3.91 -7.26
CA ALA A 157 4.30 3.49 -7.47
C ALA A 157 4.60 2.15 -6.74
N ASN A 158 4.12 2.01 -5.51
CA ASN A 158 4.30 0.79 -4.74
C ASN A 158 3.54 -0.41 -5.35
N LEU A 159 2.32 -0.20 -5.86
CA LEU A 159 1.58 -1.25 -6.57
C LEU A 159 2.35 -1.72 -7.82
N ILE A 160 2.88 -0.79 -8.63
CA ILE A 160 3.64 -1.14 -9.85
C ILE A 160 4.83 -2.04 -9.49
N LEU A 161 5.60 -1.68 -8.44
CA LEU A 161 6.72 -2.48 -7.97
C LEU A 161 6.29 -3.87 -7.52
N GLU A 162 5.17 -3.97 -6.81
CA GLU A 162 4.67 -5.24 -6.30
C GLU A 162 4.14 -6.14 -7.42
N LEU A 163 3.38 -5.59 -8.37
CA LEU A 163 2.93 -6.34 -9.55
C LEU A 163 4.11 -6.83 -10.41
N HIS A 164 5.16 -6.02 -10.54
CA HIS A 164 6.40 -6.46 -11.19
C HIS A 164 7.04 -7.63 -10.44
N ARG A 165 7.15 -7.55 -9.10
CA ARG A 165 7.68 -8.63 -8.26
C ARG A 165 6.91 -9.94 -8.46
N LEU A 166 5.57 -9.88 -8.45
CA LEU A 166 4.72 -11.06 -8.65
C LEU A 166 4.95 -11.69 -10.02
N ARG A 167 5.05 -10.90 -11.08
CA ARG A 167 5.34 -11.42 -12.44
C ARG A 167 6.68 -12.14 -12.50
N VAL A 168 7.73 -11.58 -11.90
CA VAL A 168 9.06 -12.20 -11.86
C VAL A 168 9.04 -13.52 -11.11
N LEU A 169 8.35 -13.59 -9.97
CA LEU A 169 8.19 -14.83 -9.21
C LEU A 169 7.50 -15.91 -10.04
N HIS A 170 6.39 -15.57 -10.70
CA HIS A 170 5.66 -16.52 -11.53
C HIS A 170 6.50 -17.07 -12.69
N LEU A 171 7.27 -16.21 -13.37
CA LEU A 171 8.18 -16.65 -14.43
C LEU A 171 9.28 -17.58 -13.90
N THR A 172 9.77 -17.34 -12.68
CA THR A 172 10.79 -18.17 -12.04
C THR A 172 10.23 -19.54 -11.67
N GLU A 173 9.01 -19.61 -11.12
CA GLU A 173 8.32 -20.87 -10.81
C GLU A 173 8.10 -21.72 -12.07
N LEU A 174 7.67 -21.09 -13.17
CA LEU A 174 7.53 -21.77 -14.46
C LEU A 174 8.86 -22.31 -14.98
N ALA A 175 9.97 -21.63 -14.74
CA ALA A 175 11.29 -22.09 -15.17
C ALA A 175 11.83 -23.27 -14.34
N THR A 176 11.42 -23.41 -13.08
CA THR A 176 11.86 -24.52 -12.21
C THR A 176 11.05 -25.80 -12.34
N HIS A 177 9.87 -25.73 -12.98
CA HIS A 177 8.96 -26.86 -13.16
C HIS A 177 8.96 -27.45 -14.58
N ASN A 178 9.79 -26.91 -15.48
CA ASN A 178 10.09 -27.44 -16.80
C ASN A 178 11.51 -28.01 -16.85
#